data_AF-A0A2E7CNC6-F1
#
_entry.id   AF-A0A2E7CNC6-F1
#
_cell.length_a   1.000
_cell.length_b   1.000
_cell.length_c   1.000
_cell.angle_alpha   90.00
_cell.angle_beta   90.00
_cell.angle_gamma   90.00
#
_symmetry.space_group_name_H-M   'P 1'
#
loop_
_entity.id
_entity.type
_entity.pdbx_description
1 polymer ?
#
loop_
_entity_poly.entity_id
_entity_poly.type
_entity_poly.pdbx_seq_one_letter_code
_entity_poly.pdbx_strand_id
1 'polypeptide(L)'
;MLCFEQGERTTRILVDPWLSDHSTGDSMGRFPRISYAASALEPIDAIFISHAHCDHLDPYTLIRLWKELVKPPVLIVPVSLSFLLPLFRKYLNNPDILLIEPHTQYFFQ
;
A
#
# COMPACT_ATOMS: atom_id res chain seq x y z
N MET A 1 9.66 -3.57 -1.71
CA MET A 1 9.80 -2.10 -1.78
C MET A 1 10.57 -1.77 -3.04
N LEU A 2 10.00 -0.95 -3.91
CA LEU A 2 10.71 -0.34 -5.03
C LEU A 2 11.29 0.99 -4.56
N CYS A 3 12.55 1.22 -4.92
CA CYS A 3 13.30 2.41 -4.55
C CYS A 3 13.78 3.06 -5.84
N PHE A 4 13.31 4.26 -6.13
CA PHE A 4 13.67 5.02 -7.34
C PHE A 4 14.50 6.23 -6.93
N GLU A 5 15.60 6.47 -7.62
CA GLU A 5 16.48 7.62 -7.35
C GLU A 5 16.39 8.62 -8.50
N GLN A 6 16.12 9.89 -8.18
CA GLN A 6 16.12 10.99 -9.12
C GLN A 6 16.88 12.18 -8.52
N GLY A 7 18.13 12.35 -8.93
CA GLY A 7 19.05 13.30 -8.29
C GLY A 7 19.33 12.90 -6.85
N GLU A 8 19.11 13.82 -5.90
CA GLU A 8 19.27 13.55 -4.45
C GLU A 8 18.01 12.98 -3.78
N ARG A 9 16.88 12.89 -4.50
CA ARG A 9 15.62 12.39 -3.96
C ARG A 9 15.47 10.90 -4.23
N THR A 10 15.16 10.16 -3.17
CA THR A 10 14.79 8.74 -3.24
C THR A 10 13.29 8.59 -3.01
N THR A 11 12.58 8.00 -3.95
CA THR A 11 11.16 7.63 -3.81
C THR A 11 11.03 6.16 -3.43
N ARG A 12 10.31 5.88 -2.34
CA ARG A 12 10.08 4.52 -1.84
C ARG A 12 8.62 4.13 -1.97
N ILE A 13 8.37 3.10 -2.78
CA ILE A 13 7.04 2.57 -3.05
C ILE A 13 6.94 1.15 -2.50
N LEU A 14 5.97 0.90 -1.61
CA LEU A 14 5.57 -0.47 -1.26
C LEU A 14 4.58 -0.98 -2.31
N VAL A 15 4.83 -2.17 -2.84
CA VAL A 15 3.98 -2.80 -3.84
C VAL A 15 3.34 -4.02 -3.19
N ASP A 16 2.01 -4.09 -3.22
CA ASP A 16 1.21 -5.20 -2.72
C ASP A 16 1.67 -5.69 -1.32
N PRO A 17 1.72 -4.81 -0.31
CA PRO A 17 2.29 -5.18 0.98
C PRO A 17 1.36 -6.12 1.75
N TRP A 18 1.68 -7.41 1.76
CA TRP A 18 1.09 -8.39 2.67
C TRP A 18 2.05 -8.69 3.83
N LEU A 19 1.88 -8.00 4.96
CA LEU A 19 2.72 -8.13 6.16
C LEU A 19 1.99 -8.76 7.36
N SER A 20 0.70 -9.04 7.25
CA SER A 20 -0.05 -9.80 8.25
C SER A 20 0.28 -11.30 8.18
N ASP A 21 0.03 -12.01 9.29
CA ASP A 21 0.27 -13.46 9.37
C ASP A 21 -0.67 -14.26 8.47
N HIS A 22 -1.86 -13.72 8.20
CA HIS A 22 -2.96 -14.42 7.55
C HIS A 22 -3.66 -13.55 6.53
N SER A 23 -4.21 -14.19 5.50
CA SER A 23 -5.00 -13.60 4.44
C SER A 23 -6.17 -14.53 4.10
N THR A 24 -7.26 -13.99 3.57
CA THR A 24 -8.48 -14.76 3.21
C THR A 24 -9.10 -15.53 4.38
N GLY A 25 -9.58 -14.84 5.41
CA GLY A 25 -10.28 -15.48 6.54
C GLY A 25 -9.46 -16.59 7.21
N ASP A 26 -8.17 -16.34 7.43
CA ASP A 26 -7.18 -17.26 8.01
C ASP A 26 -6.87 -18.54 7.21
N SER A 27 -7.42 -18.68 5.99
CA SER A 27 -7.18 -19.87 5.15
C SER A 27 -5.85 -19.83 4.38
N MET A 28 -5.22 -18.67 4.29
CA MET A 28 -3.89 -18.48 3.70
C MET A 28 -2.95 -17.88 4.74
N GLY A 29 -1.86 -18.58 5.05
CA GLY A 29 -0.89 -18.16 6.05
C GLY A 29 0.45 -17.79 5.43
N ARG A 30 1.14 -16.80 6.02
CA ARG A 30 2.48 -16.40 5.62
C ARG A 30 3.54 -17.17 6.41
N PHE A 31 4.54 -17.71 5.72
CA PHE A 31 5.78 -18.18 6.33
C PHE A 31 7.00 -17.69 5.52
N PRO A 32 8.01 -17.04 6.15
CA PRO A 32 8.09 -16.74 7.58
C PRO A 32 7.08 -15.66 8.01
N ARG A 33 6.66 -15.73 9.27
CA ARG A 33 5.93 -14.64 9.91
C ARG A 33 6.83 -13.41 10.02
N ILE A 34 6.27 -12.22 9.84
CA ILE A 34 7.02 -10.97 9.89
C ILE A 34 6.57 -10.17 11.12
N SER A 35 7.54 -9.91 12.00
CA SER A 35 7.40 -8.86 13.00
C SER A 35 8.14 -7.62 12.49
N TYR A 36 7.47 -6.47 12.49
CA TYR A 36 8.04 -5.21 12.04
C TYR A 36 7.50 -4.04 12.85
N ALA A 37 8.34 -3.03 13.04
CA ALA A 37 7.91 -1.69 13.43
C ALA A 37 7.63 -0.88 12.16
N ALA A 38 6.50 -0.17 12.09
CA ALA A 38 6.19 0.65 10.90
C ALA A 38 7.29 1.69 10.61
N SER A 39 7.92 2.25 11.65
CA SER A 39 9.05 3.17 11.54
C SER A 39 10.27 2.58 10.82
N ALA A 40 10.45 1.26 10.84
CA ALA A 40 11.54 0.61 10.11
C ALA A 40 11.32 0.61 8.60
N LEU A 41 10.09 0.85 8.14
CA LEU A 41 9.75 0.98 6.74
C LEU A 41 9.82 2.43 6.25
N GLU A 42 9.90 3.41 7.16
CA GLU A 42 9.88 4.82 6.82
C GLU A 42 11.19 5.30 6.13
N PRO A 43 11.10 6.32 5.25
CA PRO A 43 9.86 6.87 4.68
C PRO A 43 9.23 5.93 3.65
N ILE A 44 7.90 5.99 3.52
CA ILE A 44 7.16 5.38 2.42
C ILE A 44 6.40 6.51 1.74
N ASP A 45 6.70 6.76 0.47
CA ASP A 45 6.03 7.83 -0.27
C ASP A 45 4.70 7.35 -0.86
N ALA A 46 4.65 6.09 -1.29
CA ALA A 46 3.46 5.49 -1.86
C ALA A 46 3.29 4.02 -1.52
N ILE A 47 2.04 3.56 -1.55
CA ILE A 47 1.67 2.15 -1.60
C ILE A 47 0.89 1.91 -2.88
N PHE A 48 1.34 0.96 -3.68
CA PHE A 48 0.68 0.53 -4.90
C PHE A 48 -0.01 -0.82 -4.67
N ILE A 49 -1.31 -0.89 -4.99
CA ILE A 49 -2.07 -2.14 -4.99
C ILE A 49 -2.44 -2.50 -6.43
N SER A 50 -1.97 -3.66 -6.89
CA SER A 50 -2.13 -4.10 -8.27
C SER A 50 -3.52 -4.66 -8.55
N HIS A 51 -4.10 -5.44 -7.64
CA HIS A 51 -5.43 -6.04 -7.79
C HIS A 51 -6.03 -6.50 -6.43
N ALA A 52 -7.30 -6.93 -6.44
CA ALA A 52 -8.09 -7.21 -5.24
C ALA A 52 -8.07 -8.68 -4.80
N HIS A 53 -6.90 -9.30 -4.75
CA HIS A 53 -6.71 -10.56 -4.02
C HIS A 53 -6.10 -10.27 -2.64
N CYS A 54 -6.47 -11.04 -1.62
CA CYS A 54 -6.11 -10.71 -0.24
C CYS A 54 -4.61 -10.85 0.09
N ASP A 55 -3.81 -11.51 -0.75
CA ASP A 55 -2.33 -11.54 -0.70
C ASP A 55 -1.68 -10.30 -1.33
N HIS A 56 -2.45 -9.46 -2.02
CA HIS A 56 -1.98 -8.20 -2.60
C HIS A 56 -2.63 -6.99 -1.94
N LEU A 57 -3.95 -7.07 -1.72
CA LEU A 57 -4.76 -6.14 -0.96
C LEU A 57 -4.99 -6.70 0.45
N ASP A 58 -3.99 -6.54 1.32
CA ASP A 58 -4.09 -6.94 2.72
C ASP A 58 -4.63 -5.79 3.59
N PRO A 59 -5.92 -5.82 4.02
CA PRO A 59 -6.51 -4.74 4.79
C PRO A 59 -5.85 -4.56 6.16
N TYR A 60 -5.31 -5.63 6.77
CA TYR A 60 -4.67 -5.54 8.08
C TYR A 60 -3.37 -4.75 7.99
N THR A 61 -2.55 -5.03 6.98
CA THR A 61 -1.33 -4.26 6.71
C THR A 61 -1.66 -2.80 6.41
N LEU A 62 -2.62 -2.53 5.52
CA LEU A 62 -2.98 -1.15 5.16
C LEU A 62 -3.49 -0.34 6.35
N ILE A 63 -4.44 -0.88 7.13
CA ILE A 63 -4.97 -0.19 8.32
C ILE A 63 -3.85 0.08 9.32
N ARG A 64 -2.94 -0.87 9.53
CA ARG A 64 -1.82 -0.71 10.46
C ARG A 64 -0.85 0.38 10.00
N LEU A 65 -0.47 0.39 8.73
CA LEU A 65 0.42 1.42 8.17
C LEU A 65 -0.19 2.83 8.27
N TRP A 66 -1.48 3.01 7.95
CA TRP A 66 -2.15 4.32 8.11
C TRP A 66 -2.36 4.76 9.56
N LYS A 67 -2.20 3.87 10.54
CA LYS A 67 -2.24 4.19 11.97
C LYS A 67 -0.87 4.48 12.56
N GLU A 68 0.16 3.77 12.11
CA GLU A 68 1.48 3.77 12.75
C GLU A 68 2.52 4.67 12.05
N LEU A 69 2.37 4.94 10.76
CA LEU A 69 3.29 5.82 10.04
C LEU A 69 3.09 7.28 10.44
N VAL A 70 4.20 8.01 10.59
CA VAL A 70 4.20 9.45 10.91
C VAL A 70 3.58 10.25 9.78
N LYS A 71 3.90 9.88 8.53
CA LYS A 71 3.32 10.46 7.32
C LYS A 71 2.58 9.36 6.54
N PRO A 72 1.26 9.49 6.30
CA PRO A 72 0.54 8.53 5.49
C PRO A 72 1.03 8.60 4.03
N PRO A 73 1.26 7.45 3.39
CA PRO A 73 1.69 7.39 1.99
C PRO A 73 0.53 7.68 1.04
N VAL A 74 0.84 7.99 -0.23
CA VAL A 74 -0.17 8.03 -1.30
C VAL A 74 -0.60 6.60 -1.64
N LEU A 75 -1.90 6.33 -1.68
CA LEU A 75 -2.43 5.05 -2.13
C LEU A 75 -2.64 5.09 -3.65
N ILE A 76 -1.82 4.34 -4.39
CA ILE A 76 -1.92 4.21 -5.85
C ILE A 76 -2.71 2.94 -6.18
N VAL A 77 -3.80 3.08 -6.94
CA VAL A 77 -4.65 1.97 -7.35
C VAL A 77 -5.06 2.10 -8.82
N PRO A 78 -5.15 1.00 -9.59
CA PRO A 78 -5.66 1.05 -10.95
C PRO A 78 -7.17 1.33 -10.97
N VAL A 79 -7.66 1.91 -12.07
CA VAL A 79 -9.09 2.23 -12.29
C VAL A 79 -10.02 1.02 -12.12
N SER A 80 -9.52 -0.19 -12.34
CA SER A 80 -10.25 -1.45 -12.11
C SER A 80 -10.62 -1.67 -10.63
N LEU A 81 -9.92 -1.04 -9.69
CA LEU A 81 -10.21 -1.08 -8.25
C LEU A 81 -11.06 0.11 -7.79
N SER A 82 -11.60 0.92 -8.72
CA SER A 82 -12.31 2.15 -8.36
C SER A 82 -13.52 1.94 -7.44
N PHE A 83 -14.17 0.78 -7.56
CA PHE A 83 -15.29 0.39 -6.71
C PHE A 83 -14.91 0.23 -5.21
N LEU A 84 -13.62 0.11 -4.88
CA LEU A 84 -13.12 0.00 -3.50
C LEU A 84 -12.83 1.36 -2.86
N LEU A 85 -12.84 2.48 -3.61
CA LEU A 85 -12.55 3.82 -3.07
C LEU A 85 -13.41 4.16 -1.83
N PRO A 86 -14.72 3.88 -1.79
CA PRO A 86 -15.54 4.14 -0.60
C PRO A 86 -15.02 3.39 0.64
N LEU A 87 -14.50 2.17 0.48
CA LEU A 87 -13.94 1.39 1.57
C LEU A 87 -12.61 1.97 2.04
N PHE A 88 -11.70 2.34 1.12
CA PHE A 88 -10.45 2.98 1.49
C PHE A 88 -10.68 4.27 2.27
N ARG A 89 -11.59 5.13 1.81
CA ARG A 89 -11.94 6.38 2.51
C ARG A 89 -12.61 6.15 3.86
N LYS A 90 -13.30 5.02 4.03
CA LYS A 90 -13.96 4.66 5.29
C LYS A 90 -12.97 4.14 6.34
N TYR A 91 -11.98 3.34 5.93
CA TYR A 91 -11.13 2.57 6.86
C TYR A 91 -9.71 3.12 7.00
N LEU A 92 -9.19 3.85 6.01
CA LEU A 92 -7.90 4.52 6.09
C LEU A 92 -8.09 5.95 6.58
N ASN A 93 -7.15 6.45 7.37
CA ASN A 93 -7.22 7.81 7.91
C ASN A 93 -6.90 8.84 6.81
N ASN A 94 -7.93 9.49 6.26
CA ASN A 94 -7.83 10.51 5.20
C ASN A 94 -6.83 10.16 4.07
N PRO A 95 -7.02 9.03 3.36
CA PRO A 95 -6.06 8.60 2.34
C PRO A 95 -6.04 9.57 1.16
N ASP A 96 -4.83 9.97 0.74
CA ASP A 96 -4.60 10.50 -0.60
C ASP A 96 -4.56 9.34 -1.59
N ILE A 97 -5.43 9.35 -2.59
CA ILE A 97 -5.63 8.22 -3.51
C ILE A 97 -5.37 8.68 -4.94
N LEU A 98 -4.34 8.10 -5.57
CA LEU A 98 -4.04 8.27 -6.98
C LEU A 98 -4.64 7.10 -7.78
N LEU A 99 -5.69 7.39 -8.55
CA LEU A 99 -6.29 6.44 -9.47
C LEU A 99 -5.53 6.47 -10.81
N ILE A 100 -4.98 5.33 -11.21
CA ILE A 100 -4.21 5.22 -12.46
C ILE A 100 -4.97 4.47 -13.55
N GLU A 101 -4.85 4.96 -14.79
CA GLU A 101 -5.46 4.35 -15.97
C GLU A 101 -4.44 3.56 -16.78
N PRO A 102 -4.87 2.49 -17.49
CA PRO A 102 -3.99 1.74 -18.39
C PRO A 102 -3.41 2.65 -19.47
N HIS A 103 -2.14 2.43 -19.81
CA HIS A 103 -1.42 3.16 -20.87
C HIS A 103 -1.27 4.67 -20.65
N THR A 104 -1.61 5.19 -19.47
CA THR A 104 -1.40 6.58 -19.08
C THR A 104 -0.15 6.69 -18.20
N GLN A 105 0.73 7.65 -18.51
CA GLN A 105 1.91 7.95 -17.69
C GLN A 105 1.54 8.89 -16.55
N TYR A 106 2.03 8.59 -15.35
CA TYR A 106 1.85 9.42 -14.16
C TYR A 106 3.22 9.81 -13.62
N PHE A 107 3.36 11.06 -13.24
CA PHE A 107 4.57 11.57 -12.61
C PHE A 107 4.33 11.65 -11.11
N PHE A 108 5.10 10.87 -10.36
CA PHE A 108 5.06 10.87 -8.90
C PHE A 108 6.08 11.87 -8.39
N GLN A 109 5.64 12.89 -7.66
CA GLN A 109 6.51 13.97 -7.16
C GLN A 109 6.94 13.74 -5.73
#